data_AF-A0A8K0SKS6-F1
#
_entry.id   AF-A0A8K0SKS6-F1
#
_cell.length_a   1.000
_cell.length_b   1.000
_cell.length_c   1.000
_cell.angle_alpha   90.00
_cell.angle_beta   90.00
_cell.angle_gamma   90.00
#
_symmetry.space_group_name_H-M   'P 1'
#
loop_
_entity.id
_entity.type
_entity.pdbx_description
1 polymer ?
#
loop_
_entity_poly.entity_id
_entity_poly.type
_entity_poly.pdbx_seq_one_letter_code
_entity_poly.pdbx_strand_id
1 'polypeptide(L)'
;MNTEYRHTSNNRIQPYGPIARPGISLLDNSLFIALAKTLWAIEIRPLLGQAGNECALATSEEAYEGCITVPKPFQLRSVPRGQEFD
;
A
#
# COMPACT_ATOMS: atom_id res chain seq x y z
N MET A 1 -23.95 -8.06 -30.06
CA MET A 1 -24.34 -7.98 -28.63
C MET A 1 -23.07 -8.27 -27.85
N ASN A 2 -22.28 -7.22 -27.57
CA ASN A 2 -20.94 -7.40 -26.98
C ASN A 2 -21.06 -7.52 -25.46
N THR A 3 -20.85 -8.73 -24.96
CA THR A 3 -20.58 -8.98 -23.55
C THR A 3 -19.19 -8.45 -23.22
N GLU A 4 -19.12 -7.31 -22.53
CA GLU A 4 -17.88 -6.85 -21.90
C GLU A 4 -17.46 -7.88 -20.85
N TYR A 5 -16.43 -8.66 -21.17
CA TYR A 5 -15.74 -9.53 -20.22
C TYR A 5 -14.90 -8.64 -19.30
N ARG A 6 -15.53 -8.16 -18.22
CA ARG A 6 -14.84 -7.37 -17.20
C ARG A 6 -13.94 -8.32 -16.42
N HIS A 7 -12.64 -8.25 -16.66
CA HIS A 7 -11.64 -9.05 -15.97
C HIS A 7 -11.66 -8.68 -14.47
N THR A 8 -12.41 -9.42 -13.65
CA THR A 8 -12.38 -9.25 -12.20
C THR A 8 -11.12 -9.89 -11.67
N SER A 9 -10.23 -9.11 -11.07
CA SER A 9 -9.14 -9.67 -10.29
C SER A 9 -9.72 -10.44 -9.10
N ASN A 10 -9.24 -11.67 -8.86
CA ASN A 10 -9.71 -12.57 -7.79
C ASN A 10 -9.29 -12.11 -6.37
N ASN A 11 -8.91 -10.85 -6.18
CA ASN A 11 -8.33 -10.33 -4.93
C ASN A 11 -9.33 -9.46 -4.17
N ARG A 12 -10.59 -9.91 -4.01
CA ARG A 12 -11.64 -9.13 -3.33
C ARG A 12 -11.58 -9.31 -1.82
N ILE A 13 -11.41 -8.19 -1.12
CA ILE A 13 -11.60 -8.07 0.33
C ILE A 13 -13.11 -8.06 0.69
N GLN A 14 -13.96 -7.75 -0.29
CA GLN A 14 -15.42 -7.69 -0.10
C GLN A 14 -16.05 -9.10 -0.05
N PRO A 15 -16.78 -9.46 1.03
CA PRO A 15 -17.57 -10.69 1.04
C PRO A 15 -18.75 -10.59 0.07
N TYR A 16 -19.10 -11.70 -0.59
CA TYR A 16 -20.33 -11.80 -1.38
C TYR A 16 -21.53 -12.10 -0.47
N GLY A 17 -22.66 -11.42 -0.68
CA GLY A 17 -23.94 -11.71 -0.02
C GLY A 17 -24.46 -10.62 0.93
N PRO A 18 -25.55 -10.88 1.68
CA PRO A 18 -26.29 -9.88 2.46
C PRO A 18 -25.55 -9.28 3.67
N ILE A 19 -24.30 -9.71 3.93
CA ILE A 19 -23.42 -9.16 4.97
C ILE A 19 -22.42 -8.13 4.41
N ALA A 20 -22.74 -7.52 3.26
CA ALA A 20 -21.98 -6.41 2.71
C ALA A 20 -21.79 -5.33 3.79
N ARG A 21 -20.55 -5.20 4.29
CA ARG A 21 -20.27 -4.25 5.38
C ARG A 21 -20.41 -2.83 4.80
N PRO A 22 -21.33 -2.00 5.33
CA PRO A 22 -21.46 -0.61 4.89
C PRO A 22 -20.21 0.15 5.32
N GLY A 23 -19.20 0.19 4.45
CA GLY A 23 -17.89 0.77 4.76
C GLY A 23 -16.74 0.23 3.89
N ILE A 24 -16.80 -1.01 3.40
CA ILE A 24 -15.69 -1.55 2.60
C ILE A 24 -15.50 -0.77 1.29
N SER A 25 -16.58 -0.41 0.59
CA SER A 25 -16.46 0.40 -0.63
C SER A 25 -15.89 1.81 -0.37
N LEU A 26 -16.12 2.39 0.80
CA LEU A 26 -15.55 3.69 1.18
C LEU A 26 -14.06 3.55 1.53
N LEU A 27 -13.68 2.45 2.20
CA LEU A 27 -12.30 2.13 2.53
C LEU A 27 -11.48 1.84 1.26
N ASP A 28 -12.01 1.05 0.33
CA ASP A 28 -11.34 0.72 -0.93
C ASP A 28 -11.05 2.00 -1.74
N ASN A 29 -12.03 2.89 -1.87
CA ASN A 29 -11.87 4.14 -2.62
C ASN A 29 -10.93 5.13 -1.92
N SER A 30 -11.00 5.25 -0.60
CA SER A 30 -10.14 6.16 0.15
C SER A 30 -8.68 5.69 0.18
N LEU A 31 -8.45 4.38 0.33
CA LEU A 31 -7.11 3.78 0.27
C LEU A 31 -6.47 3.99 -1.10
N PHE A 32 -7.23 3.79 -2.18
CA PHE A 32 -6.73 4.02 -3.54
C PHE A 32 -6.24 5.46 -3.72
N ILE A 33 -7.05 6.45 -3.34
CA ILE A 33 -6.69 7.87 -3.48
C ILE A 33 -5.47 8.21 -2.62
N ALA A 34 -5.41 7.70 -1.39
CA ALA A 34 -4.29 7.94 -0.48
C ALA A 34 -2.98 7.36 -1.03
N LEU A 35 -3.00 6.12 -1.51
CA LEU A 35 -1.82 5.46 -2.09
C LEU A 35 -1.39 6.16 -3.39
N ALA A 36 -2.33 6.47 -4.29
CA ALA A 36 -2.02 7.12 -5.55
C ALA A 36 -1.34 8.49 -5.34
N LYS A 37 -1.86 9.31 -4.42
CA LYS A 37 -1.27 10.62 -4.08
C LYS A 37 0.10 10.47 -3.42
N THR A 38 0.24 9.51 -2.51
CA THR A 38 1.51 9.27 -1.81
C THR A 38 2.60 8.82 -2.78
N LEU A 39 2.31 7.83 -3.65
CA LEU A 39 3.28 7.31 -4.62
C LEU A 39 3.60 8.30 -5.75
N TRP A 40 2.68 9.22 -6.04
CA TRP A 40 2.92 10.32 -6.96
C TRP A 40 3.86 11.37 -6.36
N ALA A 41 3.65 11.77 -5.10
CA ALA A 41 4.38 12.88 -4.47
C ALA A 41 5.74 12.48 -3.88
N ILE A 42 5.88 11.25 -3.38
CA ILE A 42 7.09 10.80 -2.68
C ILE A 42 7.57 9.43 -3.18
N GLU A 43 8.87 9.26 -3.16
CA GLU A 43 9.56 8.01 -3.34
C GLU A 43 9.94 7.47 -1.96
N ILE A 44 9.43 6.28 -1.65
CA ILE A 44 9.63 5.60 -0.37
C ILE A 44 10.87 4.73 -0.50
N ARG A 45 11.92 5.04 0.25
CA ARG A 45 13.18 4.32 0.24
C ARG A 45 13.51 3.72 1.60
N PRO A 46 14.24 2.60 1.66
CA PRO A 46 14.79 2.10 2.92
C PRO A 46 15.72 3.13 3.58
N LEU A 47 15.93 2.96 4.89
CA LEU A 47 16.93 3.72 5.64
C LEU A 47 18.32 3.52 5.02
N LEU A 48 19.20 4.52 5.10
CA LEU A 48 20.60 4.36 4.71
C LEU A 48 21.42 3.88 5.92
N GLY A 49 22.28 2.88 5.70
CA GLY A 49 23.30 2.46 6.65
C GLY A 49 24.48 3.43 6.67
N GLN A 50 25.45 3.19 7.55
CA GLN A 50 26.61 4.06 7.76
C GLN A 50 27.46 4.31 6.50
N ALA A 51 27.44 3.39 5.54
CA ALA A 51 28.17 3.49 4.28
C ALA A 51 27.35 4.13 3.14
N GLY A 52 26.15 4.65 3.42
CA GLY A 52 25.26 5.19 2.38
C GLY A 52 24.49 4.14 1.57
N ASN A 53 24.58 2.86 1.95
CA ASN A 53 23.84 1.77 1.32
C ASN A 53 22.43 1.63 1.92
N GLU A 54 21.44 1.21 1.14
CA GLU A 54 20.09 0.94 1.64
C GLU A 54 20.10 -0.26 2.61
N CYS A 55 19.54 -0.07 3.81
CA CYS A 55 19.32 -1.14 4.77
C CYS A 55 18.23 -2.10 4.27
N ALA A 56 18.44 -3.39 4.47
CA ALA A 56 17.42 -4.39 4.15
C ALA A 56 16.16 -4.18 4.99
N LEU A 57 15.00 -4.11 4.34
CA LEU A 57 13.71 -4.07 5.00
C LEU A 57 13.23 -5.50 5.28
N ALA A 58 12.82 -5.78 6.51
CA ALA A 58 12.28 -7.08 6.88
C ALA A 58 10.86 -7.24 6.30
N THR A 59 10.68 -8.17 5.37
CA THR A 59 9.37 -8.48 4.75
C THR A 59 8.92 -9.91 5.01
N SER A 60 9.66 -10.66 5.84
CA SER A 60 9.35 -12.04 6.19
C SER A 60 8.15 -12.12 7.14
N GLU A 61 7.61 -13.32 7.36
CA GLU A 61 6.46 -13.50 8.26
C GLU A 61 6.77 -13.04 9.70
N GLU A 62 8.02 -13.17 10.13
CA GLU A 62 8.49 -12.73 11.45
C GLU A 62 8.59 -11.21 11.58
N ALA A 63 8.42 -10.45 10.49
CA ALA A 63 8.35 -9.00 10.51
C ALA A 63 6.96 -8.46 10.92
N TYR A 64 5.98 -9.35 11.09
CA TYR A 64 4.61 -9.02 11.45
C TYR A 64 4.23 -9.68 12.79
N GLU A 65 3.32 -9.06 13.53
CA GLU A 65 2.83 -9.54 14.83
C GLU A 65 1.31 -9.47 14.91
N GLY A 66 0.72 -10.30 15.77
CA GLY A 66 -0.69 -10.21 16.17
C GLY A 66 -1.67 -11.09 15.39
N CYS A 67 -2.93 -11.03 15.80
CA CYS A 67 -4.05 -11.75 15.17
C CYS A 67 -4.51 -11.10 13.84
N ILE A 68 -4.11 -9.85 13.64
CA ILE A 68 -4.18 -9.11 12.37
C ILE A 68 -2.75 -8.86 11.93
N THR A 69 -2.42 -8.99 10.64
CA THR A 69 -1.07 -8.79 10.10
C THR A 69 -0.62 -7.34 10.33
N VAL A 70 0.03 -7.07 11.47
CA VAL A 70 0.51 -5.75 11.86
C VAL A 70 2.02 -5.74 11.75
N PRO A 71 2.62 -4.82 10.98
CA PRO A 71 4.07 -4.74 10.87
C PRO A 71 4.70 -4.31 12.20
N LYS A 72 5.84 -4.91 12.54
CA LYS A 72 6.72 -4.41 13.61
C LYS A 72 7.26 -3.02 13.26
N PRO A 73 7.72 -2.22 14.23
CA PRO A 73 8.32 -0.92 13.95
C PRO A 73 9.45 -1.01 12.92
N PHE A 74 9.35 -0.22 11.85
CA PHE A 74 10.34 -0.13 10.77
C PHE A 74 10.67 1.33 10.44
N GLN A 75 11.78 1.55 9.74
CA GLN A 75 12.22 2.89 9.33
C GLN A 75 12.32 3.00 7.82
N LEU A 76 11.82 4.11 7.27
CA LEU A 76 11.87 4.46 5.85
C LEU A 76 12.24 5.93 5.71
N ARG A 77 12.63 6.30 4.49
CA ARG A 77 12.85 7.69 4.07
C ARG A 77 11.82 8.06 3.03
N SER A 78 11.24 9.24 3.17
CA SER A 78 10.42 9.87 2.13
C SER A 78 11.29 10.84 1.34
N VAL A 79 11.48 10.55 0.05
CA VAL A 79 12.20 11.43 -0.88
C VAL A 79 11.16 12.09 -1.78
N PRO A 80 11.02 13.43 -1.78
CA PRO A 80 10.06 14.11 -2.66
C PRO A 80 10.33 13.79 -4.14
N ARG A 81 9.27 13.52 -4.91
CA ARG A 81 9.33 13.35 -6.37
C ARG A 81 9.02 14.69 -7.02
N GLY A 82 10.06 15.46 -7.27
CA GLY A 82 9.95 16.76 -7.92
C GLY A 82 11.28 17.50 -7.84
N GLN A 83 11.61 18.23 -8.90
CA GLN A 83 12.64 19.26 -8.86
C GLN A 83 11.99 20.52 -8.26
N GLU A 84 12.72 21.30 -7.46
CA GLU A 84 12.30 22.67 -7.16
C GLU A 84 12.09 23.38 -8.51
N PHE A 85 10.89 23.88 -8.75
CA PHE A 85 10.66 24.84 -9.82
C PHE A 85 11.12 26.20 -9.26
N ASP A 86 12.34 26.62 -9.63
CA ASP A 86 12.82 28.00 -9.48
C ASP A 86 11.99 28.97 -10.34
#